data_AF-A0A2S0VPC4-F1
#
_entry.id   AF-A0A2S0VPC4-F1
#
_cell.length_a   1.000
_cell.length_b   1.000
_cell.length_c   1.000
_cell.angle_alpha   90.00
_cell.angle_beta   90.00
_cell.angle_gamma   90.00
#
_symmetry.space_group_name_H-M   'P 1'
#
loop_
_entity.id
_entity.type
_entity.pdbx_description
1 polymer ?
#
loop_
_entity_poly.entity_id
_entity_poly.type
_entity_poly.pdbx_seq_one_letter_code
_entity_poly.pdbx_strand_id
1 'polypeptide(L)'
;MKLGTEDNRIKLVQENNKRNLLLSHSTFADNGGYDLGKIPTSNSDGIIFLNNIMTNQHLSDLDIRIAYHLWELMCGDDSILFGELLCVVVRSSDVNLRFFGEDGCLYFSKTNAMKFDFVDLEKFSLLDYLNDKKRLRIQSNELITSLNNLHSFYYLTCTEIADINSAESRKGTLYEKEEILLSSETKLAFIRINSHFERIDMTNRWFAKTSNNSKSNTEVKNSD
;
A
#
# COMPACT_ATOMS: atom_id res chain seq x y z
N MET A 1 9.63 18.56 -16.62
CA MET A 1 9.05 19.16 -15.40
C MET A 1 9.52 18.32 -14.22
N LYS A 2 9.79 18.91 -13.05
CA LYS A 2 10.11 18.12 -11.85
C LYS A 2 8.81 17.65 -11.19
N LEU A 3 8.84 16.46 -10.60
CA LEU A 3 7.70 15.87 -9.91
C LEU A 3 7.73 16.19 -8.42
N GLY A 4 6.58 16.48 -7.82
CA GLY A 4 6.47 16.71 -6.38
C GLY A 4 7.10 18.02 -5.91
N THR A 5 7.05 19.08 -6.74
CA THR A 5 7.39 20.45 -6.34
C THR A 5 6.22 21.13 -5.63
N GLU A 6 6.41 22.31 -5.05
CA GLU A 6 5.34 23.08 -4.41
C GLU A 6 4.18 23.36 -5.37
N ASP A 7 4.51 23.70 -6.63
CA ASP A 7 3.55 23.97 -7.71
C ASP A 7 2.97 22.70 -8.35
N ASN A 8 3.69 21.57 -8.28
CA ASN A 8 3.26 20.29 -8.84
C ASN A 8 3.39 19.16 -7.81
N ARG A 9 2.56 19.23 -6.77
CA ARG A 9 2.58 18.32 -5.62
C ARG A 9 2.16 16.91 -6.00
N ILE A 10 2.65 15.91 -5.28
CA ILE A 10 2.16 14.54 -5.40
C ILE A 10 0.85 14.37 -4.62
N LYS A 11 -0.16 13.77 -5.23
CA LYS A 11 -1.36 13.29 -4.54
C LYS A 11 -1.16 11.86 -4.06
N LEU A 12 -1.25 11.67 -2.75
CA LEU A 12 -1.21 10.35 -2.14
C LEU A 12 -2.45 9.55 -2.53
N VAL A 13 -2.26 8.27 -2.88
CA VAL A 13 -3.36 7.33 -3.03
C VAL A 13 -4.16 7.31 -1.73
N GLN A 14 -5.47 7.48 -1.83
CA GLN A 14 -6.33 7.52 -0.66
C GLN A 14 -6.53 6.11 -0.10
N GLU A 15 -6.67 6.02 1.22
CA GLU A 15 -6.87 4.73 1.89
C GLU A 15 -8.26 4.15 1.60
N ASN A 16 -9.25 4.98 1.25
CA ASN A 16 -10.61 4.56 0.95
C ASN A 16 -10.82 4.00 -0.47
N ASN A 17 -9.78 3.93 -1.30
CA ASN A 17 -9.86 3.31 -2.62
C ASN A 17 -10.20 1.82 -2.52
N LYS A 18 -10.92 1.29 -3.52
CA LYS A 18 -11.23 -0.13 -3.69
C LYS A 18 -9.97 -1.00 -3.62
N ARG A 19 -10.10 -2.21 -3.06
CA ARG A 19 -9.00 -3.17 -2.85
C ARG A 19 -9.39 -4.52 -3.41
N ASN A 20 -8.95 -4.80 -4.63
CA ASN A 20 -9.54 -5.87 -5.41
C ASN A 20 -9.28 -7.26 -4.78
N LEU A 21 -8.06 -7.51 -4.31
CA LEU A 21 -7.74 -8.79 -3.67
C LEU A 21 -8.46 -8.97 -2.33
N LEU A 22 -8.53 -7.93 -1.49
CA LEU A 22 -9.31 -7.96 -0.26
C LEU A 22 -10.77 -8.34 -0.53
N LEU A 23 -11.40 -7.71 -1.53
CA LEU A 23 -12.80 -7.95 -1.86
C LEU A 23 -13.05 -9.34 -2.44
N SER A 24 -12.14 -9.84 -3.28
CA SER A 24 -12.28 -11.14 -3.94
C SER A 24 -11.98 -12.32 -3.02
N HIS A 25 -11.09 -12.15 -2.05
CA HIS A 25 -10.53 -13.25 -1.26
C HIS A 25 -10.86 -13.19 0.23
N SER A 26 -11.70 -12.23 0.66
CA SER A 26 -12.14 -12.16 2.05
C SER A 26 -13.64 -12.01 2.21
N THR A 27 -14.12 -12.36 3.40
CA THR A 27 -15.51 -12.12 3.82
C THR A 27 -15.76 -10.68 4.28
N PHE A 28 -14.75 -9.80 4.20
CA PHE A 28 -14.84 -8.41 4.63
C PHE A 28 -15.93 -7.65 3.84
N ALA A 29 -16.76 -6.86 4.53
CA ALA A 29 -17.81 -6.08 3.90
C ALA A 29 -17.25 -4.73 3.43
N ASP A 30 -17.51 -4.38 2.17
CA ASP A 30 -17.25 -3.05 1.64
C ASP A 30 -18.39 -2.12 2.10
N ASN A 31 -18.11 -1.23 3.05
CA ASN A 31 -19.10 -0.31 3.61
C ASN A 31 -19.03 1.10 3.00
N GLY A 32 -18.51 1.24 1.78
CA GLY A 32 -18.63 2.50 1.01
C GLY A 32 -17.47 3.48 1.19
N GLY A 33 -16.26 2.97 1.35
CA GLY A 33 -15.05 3.75 1.51
C GLY A 33 -14.36 3.45 2.83
N TYR A 34 -13.08 3.10 2.74
CA TYR A 34 -12.25 2.82 3.90
C TYR A 34 -11.68 4.13 4.49
N ASP A 35 -12.51 4.92 5.15
CA ASP A 35 -12.04 6.12 5.89
C ASP A 35 -11.70 5.74 7.33
N LEU A 36 -10.40 5.64 7.64
CA LEU A 36 -9.91 5.00 8.85
C LEU A 36 -8.80 5.87 9.45
N GLY A 37 -9.23 6.93 10.13
CA GLY A 37 -8.37 7.98 10.69
C GLY A 37 -7.19 7.49 11.56
N LYS A 38 -6.17 8.36 11.68
CA LYS A 38 -4.97 8.15 12.52
C LYS A 38 -5.34 8.05 13.99
N ILE A 39 -4.96 6.97 14.69
CA ILE A 39 -4.98 6.91 16.17
C ILE A 39 -3.91 5.92 16.70
N PRO A 40 -3.57 5.90 18.00
CA PRO A 40 -2.20 5.86 18.55
C PRO A 40 -1.63 4.43 18.67
N THR A 41 -0.31 4.39 18.77
CA THR A 41 0.53 3.21 18.97
C THR A 41 0.29 2.55 20.33
N SER A 42 -0.10 1.27 20.34
CA SER A 42 0.01 0.40 21.51
C SER A 42 0.77 -0.89 21.17
N ASN A 43 1.49 -1.47 22.14
CA ASN A 43 2.39 -2.62 21.92
C ASN A 43 1.69 -3.92 21.46
N SER A 44 0.35 -3.99 21.47
CA SER A 44 -0.42 -5.14 20.98
C SER A 44 -0.68 -5.15 19.47
N ASP A 45 -0.49 -4.00 18.81
CA ASP A 45 -0.94 -3.76 17.43
C ASP A 45 -0.08 -4.52 16.39
N GLY A 46 1.21 -4.70 16.69
CA GLY A 46 2.14 -5.47 15.86
C GLY A 46 1.80 -6.96 15.72
N ILE A 47 1.27 -7.57 16.79
CA ILE A 47 0.90 -9.00 16.79
C ILE A 47 -0.27 -9.25 15.83
N ILE A 48 -1.24 -8.34 15.78
CA ILE A 48 -2.42 -8.46 14.92
C ILE A 48 -2.02 -8.33 13.45
N PHE A 49 -1.19 -7.34 13.11
CA PHE A 49 -0.68 -7.17 11.75
C PHE A 49 0.03 -8.43 11.23
N LEU A 50 0.95 -8.97 12.03
CA LEU A 50 1.69 -10.18 11.68
C LEU A 50 0.77 -11.40 11.58
N ASN A 51 -0.17 -11.57 12.51
CA ASN A 51 -1.13 -12.68 12.44
C ASN A 51 -1.98 -12.61 11.17
N ASN A 52 -2.45 -11.42 10.78
CA ASN A 52 -3.23 -11.25 9.57
C ASN A 52 -2.46 -11.66 8.31
N ILE A 53 -1.19 -11.24 8.21
CA ILE A 53 -0.32 -11.62 7.10
C ILE A 53 -0.08 -13.12 7.07
N MET A 54 0.31 -13.71 8.20
CA MET A 54 0.68 -15.13 8.29
C MET A 54 -0.49 -16.09 7.99
N THR A 55 -1.71 -15.62 8.18
CA THR A 55 -2.94 -16.42 8.00
C THR A 55 -3.59 -16.20 6.64
N ASN A 56 -3.14 -15.21 5.87
CA ASN A 56 -3.65 -14.98 4.52
C ASN A 56 -3.05 -15.99 3.54
N GLN A 57 -3.80 -17.05 3.28
CA GLN A 57 -3.44 -18.13 2.35
C GLN A 57 -3.23 -17.69 0.88
N HIS A 58 -3.58 -16.45 0.53
CA HIS A 58 -3.43 -15.90 -0.82
C HIS A 58 -2.15 -15.05 -0.98
N LEU A 59 -1.38 -14.86 0.10
CA LEU A 59 -0.05 -14.26 0.02
C LEU A 59 1.00 -15.34 -0.25
N SER A 60 2.01 -14.99 -1.05
CA SER A 60 3.20 -15.82 -1.21
C SER A 60 4.16 -15.66 -0.02
N ASP A 61 5.10 -16.60 0.14
CA ASP A 61 6.20 -16.48 1.12
C ASP A 61 6.96 -15.17 0.98
N LEU A 62 7.19 -14.73 -0.27
CA LEU A 62 7.88 -13.48 -0.54
C LEU A 62 7.07 -12.27 -0.06
N ASP A 63 5.75 -12.25 -0.30
CA ASP A 63 4.87 -11.16 0.16
C ASP A 63 4.92 -11.04 1.68
N ILE A 64 4.83 -12.18 2.39
CA ILE A 64 4.90 -12.26 3.85
C ILE A 64 6.22 -11.71 4.38
N ARG A 65 7.35 -12.14 3.79
CA ARG A 65 8.69 -11.71 4.20
C ARG A 65 8.92 -10.22 3.95
N ILE A 66 8.44 -9.69 2.82
CA ILE A 66 8.52 -8.26 2.53
C ILE A 66 7.66 -7.46 3.52
N ALA A 67 6.43 -7.90 3.79
CA ALA A 67 5.54 -7.23 4.72
C ALA A 67 6.11 -7.19 6.15
N TYR A 68 6.70 -8.29 6.61
CA TYR A 68 7.39 -8.35 7.89
C TYR A 68 8.54 -7.35 7.98
N HIS A 69 9.41 -7.28 6.97
CA HIS A 69 10.56 -6.35 6.99
C HIS A 69 10.16 -4.88 6.83
N LEU A 70 9.08 -4.59 6.09
CA LEU A 70 8.50 -3.25 6.05
C LEU A 70 7.95 -2.85 7.43
N TRP A 71 7.23 -3.75 8.08
CA TRP A 71 6.73 -3.51 9.43
C TRP A 71 7.86 -3.31 10.44
N GLU A 72 8.91 -4.13 10.40
CA GLU A 72 10.10 -3.95 11.24
C GLU A 72 10.76 -2.58 11.01
N LEU A 73 10.89 -2.16 9.75
CA LEU A 73 11.52 -0.89 9.36
C LEU A 73 10.69 0.34 9.77
N MET A 74 9.37 0.24 9.72
CA MET A 74 8.44 1.35 9.91
C MET A 74 7.80 1.39 11.30
N CYS A 75 7.77 0.27 12.02
CA CYS A 75 7.08 0.15 13.30
C CYS A 75 7.94 -0.54 14.38
N GLY A 76 9.16 -0.96 14.08
CA GLY A 76 10.07 -1.54 15.06
C GLY A 76 10.51 -0.56 16.14
N ASP A 77 11.15 -1.07 17.19
CA ASP A 77 11.54 -0.30 18.39
C ASP A 77 12.46 0.90 18.10
N ASP A 78 13.23 0.83 17.02
CA ASP A 78 14.12 1.90 16.53
C ASP A 78 13.49 2.76 15.41
N SER A 79 12.18 2.61 15.16
CA SER A 79 11.48 3.34 14.11
C SER A 79 11.37 4.84 14.45
N ILE A 80 11.97 5.66 13.60
CA ILE A 80 11.77 7.12 13.55
C ILE A 80 10.55 7.45 12.66
N LEU A 81 10.09 6.48 11.86
CA LEU A 81 9.17 6.64 10.75
C LEU A 81 7.80 6.08 11.12
N PHE A 82 6.91 6.88 11.71
CA PHE A 82 5.57 6.48 12.21
C PHE A 82 4.63 5.84 11.15
N GLY A 83 4.92 4.60 10.70
CA GLY A 83 4.11 3.88 9.72
C GLY A 83 4.13 4.46 8.31
N GLU A 84 5.06 5.37 7.98
CA GLU A 84 5.19 6.01 6.66
C GLU A 84 6.65 5.91 6.19
N LEU A 85 6.88 5.39 4.97
CA LEU A 85 8.20 5.21 4.39
C LEU A 85 8.20 5.73 2.96
N LEU A 86 9.20 6.52 2.65
CA LEU A 86 9.53 6.85 1.28
C LEU A 86 10.80 6.12 0.89
N CYS A 87 10.79 5.46 -0.26
CA CYS A 87 11.91 4.62 -0.65
C CYS A 87 12.05 4.45 -2.16
N VAL A 88 13.27 4.15 -2.58
CA VAL A 88 13.57 3.68 -3.93
C VAL A 88 13.29 2.16 -4.01
N VAL A 89 12.56 1.71 -5.02
CA VAL A 89 12.20 0.29 -5.21
C VAL A 89 13.03 -0.42 -6.29
N VAL A 90 13.98 0.31 -6.88
CA VAL A 90 15.03 -0.21 -7.77
C VAL A 90 16.38 -0.16 -7.07
N ARG A 91 17.45 -0.65 -7.71
CA ARG A 91 18.81 -0.46 -7.19
C ARG A 91 19.12 1.03 -7.07
N SER A 92 19.82 1.42 -6.01
CA SER A 92 20.22 2.82 -5.81
C SER A 92 21.00 3.40 -7.00
N SER A 93 21.77 2.58 -7.72
CA SER A 93 22.49 2.97 -8.96
C SER A 93 21.58 3.37 -10.12
N ASP A 94 20.33 2.92 -10.13
CA ASP A 94 19.45 2.98 -11.30
C ASP A 94 18.44 4.14 -11.22
N VAL A 95 18.51 4.92 -10.14
CA VAL A 95 17.64 6.07 -9.90
C VAL A 95 18.42 7.38 -10.01
N ASN A 96 17.83 8.34 -10.70
CA ASN A 96 18.34 9.70 -10.74
C ASN A 96 17.35 10.63 -10.04
N LEU A 97 17.69 11.05 -8.82
CA LEU A 97 16.76 11.81 -7.99
C LEU A 97 16.60 13.28 -8.41
N ARG A 98 17.44 13.79 -9.33
CA ARG A 98 17.40 15.20 -9.79
C ARG A 98 16.06 15.64 -10.41
N PHE A 99 15.24 14.68 -10.82
CA PHE A 99 13.94 14.90 -11.46
C PHE A 99 12.79 15.00 -10.46
N PHE A 100 13.06 14.76 -9.17
CA PHE A 100 12.08 14.77 -8.10
C PHE A 100 12.36 15.95 -7.16
N GLY A 101 11.31 16.71 -6.86
CA GLY A 101 11.30 17.72 -5.83
C GLY A 101 12.07 18.99 -6.12
N GLU A 102 12.10 19.85 -5.12
CA GLU A 102 12.82 21.11 -5.11
C GLU A 102 13.35 21.40 -3.71
N ASP A 103 14.54 22.00 -3.63
CA ASP A 103 15.23 22.32 -2.38
C ASP A 103 15.34 21.13 -1.41
N GLY A 104 15.57 19.93 -1.95
CA GLY A 104 15.71 18.70 -1.16
C GLY A 104 14.39 18.19 -0.56
N CYS A 105 13.24 18.66 -1.05
CA CYS A 105 11.91 18.30 -0.57
C CYS A 105 11.01 17.79 -1.73
N LEU A 106 10.16 16.80 -1.47
CA LEU A 106 8.89 16.63 -2.19
C LEU A 106 7.74 17.14 -1.36
N TYR A 107 6.80 17.70 -2.10
CA TYR A 107 5.58 18.26 -1.63
C TYR A 107 4.43 17.31 -1.94
N PHE A 108 3.69 16.92 -0.91
CA PHE A 108 2.47 16.14 -1.04
C PHE A 108 1.24 17.01 -0.81
N SER A 109 0.13 16.65 -1.44
CA SER A 109 -1.16 17.32 -1.26
C SER A 109 -1.91 16.73 -0.06
N LYS A 110 -1.70 17.33 1.11
CA LYS A 110 -2.62 17.31 2.27
C LYS A 110 -2.82 18.74 2.77
N THR A 111 -3.88 18.96 3.55
CA THR A 111 -4.41 20.26 4.03
C THR A 111 -3.45 21.10 4.88
N ASN A 112 -2.27 20.60 5.22
CA ASN A 112 -1.12 21.39 5.62
C ASN A 112 0.05 20.90 4.77
N ALA A 113 0.80 21.80 4.15
CA ALA A 113 1.93 21.49 3.28
C ALA A 113 2.92 20.53 3.96
N MET A 114 2.69 19.23 3.79
CA MET A 114 3.51 18.20 4.39
C MET A 114 4.75 18.08 3.51
N LYS A 115 5.81 18.77 3.95
CA LYS A 115 7.15 18.59 3.43
C LYS A 115 7.67 17.31 4.06
N PHE A 116 7.95 16.31 3.23
CA PHE A 116 8.92 15.31 3.64
C PHE A 116 10.29 15.90 3.33
N ASP A 117 11.24 15.80 4.25
CA ASP A 117 12.64 16.14 3.98
C ASP A 117 13.25 14.93 3.27
N PHE A 118 13.72 15.10 2.03
CA PHE A 118 14.21 14.01 1.17
C PHE A 118 15.71 13.80 1.30
N VAL A 119 16.34 14.57 2.19
CA VAL A 119 17.78 14.71 2.31
C VAL A 119 18.50 13.36 2.53
N ASP A 120 17.79 12.31 2.97
CA ASP A 120 18.33 10.95 3.16
C ASP A 120 17.90 9.90 2.12
N LEU A 121 17.09 10.23 1.11
CA LEU A 121 16.61 9.24 0.11
C LEU A 121 17.63 8.87 -0.95
N GLU A 122 18.66 9.69 -1.14
CA GLU A 122 19.81 9.33 -1.97
C GLU A 122 20.51 8.06 -1.46
N LYS A 123 20.25 7.64 -0.21
CA LYS A 123 20.95 6.54 0.45
C LYS A 123 20.08 5.32 0.76
N PHE A 124 18.77 5.37 0.50
CA PHE A 124 17.87 4.29 0.88
C PHE A 124 17.09 3.72 -0.31
N SER A 125 17.61 2.61 -0.84
CA SER A 125 16.85 1.68 -1.66
C SER A 125 16.29 0.56 -0.78
N LEU A 126 14.97 0.40 -0.82
CA LEU A 126 14.29 -0.73 -0.19
C LEU A 126 14.76 -2.04 -0.82
N LEU A 127 15.00 -2.06 -2.14
CA LEU A 127 15.50 -3.23 -2.84
C LEU A 127 16.90 -3.62 -2.34
N ASP A 128 17.82 -2.66 -2.23
CA ASP A 128 19.16 -2.89 -1.71
C ASP A 128 19.11 -3.33 -0.24
N TYR A 129 18.29 -2.69 0.59
CA TYR A 129 18.09 -3.09 1.98
C TYR A 129 17.61 -4.54 2.11
N LEU A 130 16.56 -4.91 1.38
CA LEU A 130 16.00 -6.27 1.42
C LEU A 130 16.99 -7.32 0.92
N ASN A 131 17.79 -6.98 -0.10
CA ASN A 131 18.79 -7.89 -0.65
C ASN A 131 20.05 -8.01 0.22
N ASP A 132 20.59 -6.90 0.70
CA ASP A 132 21.90 -6.85 1.32
C ASP A 132 21.82 -7.07 2.83
N LYS A 133 20.78 -6.55 3.49
CA LYS A 133 20.57 -6.70 4.94
C LYS A 133 19.69 -7.89 5.29
N LYS A 134 18.64 -8.15 4.50
CA LYS A 134 17.67 -9.23 4.78
C LYS A 134 17.84 -10.47 3.90
N ARG A 135 18.77 -10.43 2.93
CA ARG A 135 19.16 -11.58 2.08
C ARG A 135 17.99 -12.19 1.30
N LEU A 136 17.01 -11.38 0.88
CA LEU A 136 15.86 -11.87 0.12
C LEU A 136 16.22 -12.29 -1.32
N ARG A 137 17.22 -11.64 -1.94
CA ARG A 137 17.71 -11.90 -3.32
C ARG A 137 16.61 -11.78 -4.38
N ILE A 138 15.88 -10.68 -4.35
CA ILE A 138 14.76 -10.37 -5.24
C ILE A 138 15.11 -9.27 -6.25
N GLN A 139 14.35 -9.24 -7.34
CA GLN A 139 14.39 -8.20 -8.38
C GLN A 139 13.33 -7.12 -8.14
N SER A 140 13.46 -5.97 -8.81
CA SER A 140 12.54 -4.83 -8.67
C SER A 140 11.10 -5.18 -9.04
N ASN A 141 10.89 -6.00 -10.08
CA ASN A 141 9.57 -6.46 -10.49
C ASN A 141 8.91 -7.33 -9.41
N GLU A 142 9.66 -8.24 -8.78
CA GLU A 142 9.17 -9.07 -7.67
C GLU A 142 8.77 -8.19 -6.47
N LEU A 143 9.61 -7.20 -6.14
CA LEU A 143 9.30 -6.23 -5.08
C LEU A 143 8.01 -5.44 -5.41
N ILE A 144 7.89 -4.90 -6.63
CA ILE A 144 6.70 -4.14 -7.05
C ILE A 144 5.45 -5.03 -7.01
N THR A 145 5.53 -6.27 -7.50
CA THR A 145 4.42 -7.23 -7.44
C THR A 145 3.99 -7.47 -6.00
N SER A 146 4.94 -7.73 -5.09
CA SER A 146 4.61 -7.93 -3.68
C SER A 146 4.02 -6.69 -3.01
N LEU A 147 4.56 -5.50 -3.30
CA LEU A 147 3.99 -4.24 -2.81
C LEU A 147 2.56 -4.03 -3.34
N ASN A 148 2.29 -4.38 -4.59
CA ASN A 148 0.93 -4.32 -5.16
C ASN A 148 -0.02 -5.34 -4.52
N ASN A 149 0.44 -6.58 -4.26
CA ASN A 149 -0.37 -7.58 -3.56
C ASN A 149 -0.74 -7.10 -2.15
N LEU A 150 0.26 -6.64 -1.39
CA LEU A 150 0.05 -6.11 -0.04
C LEU A 150 -0.84 -4.86 -0.04
N HIS A 151 -0.71 -4.00 -1.07
CA HIS A 151 -1.62 -2.89 -1.31
C HIS A 151 -3.05 -3.39 -1.53
N SER A 152 -3.26 -4.34 -2.43
CA SER A 152 -4.59 -4.85 -2.77
C SER A 152 -5.27 -5.67 -1.68
N PHE A 153 -4.50 -6.19 -0.72
CA PHE A 153 -5.01 -6.81 0.50
C PHE A 153 -5.19 -5.84 1.67
N TYR A 154 -4.89 -4.56 1.45
CA TYR A 154 -5.09 -3.47 2.41
C TYR A 154 -4.14 -3.43 3.61
N TYR A 155 -3.04 -4.20 3.58
CA TYR A 155 -1.98 -4.12 4.59
C TYR A 155 -1.21 -2.81 4.53
N LEU A 156 -1.07 -2.26 3.32
CA LEU A 156 -0.33 -1.04 3.07
C LEU A 156 -0.99 -0.20 1.96
N THR A 157 -0.58 1.05 1.86
CA THR A 157 -0.95 1.94 0.76
C THR A 157 0.32 2.47 0.11
N CYS A 158 0.54 2.02 -1.12
CA CYS A 158 1.60 2.51 -2.01
C CYS A 158 1.12 3.68 -2.85
N THR A 159 1.94 4.72 -2.97
CA THR A 159 1.80 5.80 -3.94
C THR A 159 3.09 5.89 -4.75
N GLU A 160 2.99 5.66 -6.06
CA GLU A 160 4.10 5.89 -6.98
C GLU A 160 4.42 7.40 -7.06
N ILE A 161 5.69 7.78 -7.07
CA ILE A 161 6.07 9.17 -7.36
C ILE A 161 6.26 9.29 -8.88
N ALA A 162 5.17 9.57 -9.59
CA ALA A 162 5.12 9.69 -11.05
C ALA A 162 4.09 10.75 -11.49
N ASP A 163 4.11 11.11 -12.78
CA ASP A 163 3.19 12.10 -13.37
C ASP A 163 1.72 11.73 -13.15
N ILE A 164 1.37 10.44 -13.22
CA ILE A 164 0.02 9.95 -12.94
C ILE A 164 -0.47 10.30 -11.51
N ASN A 165 0.47 10.59 -10.61
CA ASN A 165 0.20 10.98 -9.22
C ASN A 165 0.44 12.46 -8.95
N SER A 166 0.73 13.24 -10.00
CA SER A 166 0.83 14.69 -9.91
C SER A 166 -0.53 15.34 -9.63
N ALA A 167 -0.51 16.52 -9.02
CA ALA A 167 -1.72 17.25 -8.71
C ALA A 167 -2.52 17.62 -9.96
N GLU A 168 -1.82 17.89 -11.05
CA GLU A 168 -2.36 18.25 -12.35
C GLU A 168 -3.08 17.08 -13.03
N SER A 169 -2.52 15.87 -12.96
CA SER A 169 -3.05 14.68 -13.62
C SER A 169 -4.24 14.04 -12.89
N ARG A 170 -4.40 14.27 -11.58
CA ARG A 170 -5.47 13.66 -10.76
C ARG A 170 -6.68 14.59 -10.57
N LYS A 171 -7.44 14.83 -11.64
CA LYS A 171 -8.77 15.47 -11.61
C LYS A 171 -9.87 14.44 -11.92
N GLY A 172 -10.77 14.16 -10.98
CA GLY A 172 -11.99 13.36 -11.21
C GLY A 172 -12.25 12.24 -10.20
N THR A 173 -13.47 11.68 -10.24
CA THR A 173 -14.02 10.70 -9.29
C THR A 173 -13.47 9.27 -9.41
N LEU A 174 -12.95 8.88 -10.59
CA LEU A 174 -12.35 7.55 -10.81
C LEU A 174 -11.12 7.33 -9.92
N TYR A 175 -10.33 8.38 -9.74
CA TYR A 175 -9.12 8.37 -8.92
C TYR A 175 -9.39 8.12 -7.42
N GLU A 176 -10.54 8.59 -6.94
CA GLU A 176 -10.95 8.52 -5.52
C GLU A 176 -11.63 7.20 -5.15
N LYS A 177 -11.92 6.33 -6.13
CA LYS A 177 -12.72 5.12 -5.92
C LYS A 177 -12.01 3.85 -6.37
N GLU A 178 -11.25 3.91 -7.46
CA GLU A 178 -10.59 2.74 -8.03
C GLU A 178 -9.24 2.44 -7.38
N GLU A 179 -8.84 1.18 -7.41
CA GLU A 179 -7.53 0.74 -6.96
C GLU A 179 -6.43 1.31 -7.86
N ILE A 180 -5.33 1.78 -7.26
CA ILE A 180 -4.20 2.35 -8.01
C ILE A 180 -2.91 1.71 -7.54
N LEU A 181 -2.37 0.88 -8.43
CA LEU A 181 -1.17 0.10 -8.22
C LEU A 181 0.08 0.84 -8.68
N LEU A 182 1.23 0.41 -8.17
CA LEU A 182 2.53 0.79 -8.68
C LEU A 182 2.71 0.23 -10.09
N SER A 183 3.21 1.04 -11.02
CA SER A 183 3.59 0.59 -12.36
C SER A 183 4.85 -0.30 -12.32
N SER A 184 5.09 -1.10 -13.37
CA SER A 184 6.34 -1.89 -13.52
C SER A 184 7.60 -1.01 -13.57
N GLU A 185 7.43 0.25 -13.97
CA GLU A 185 8.50 1.24 -14.12
C GLU A 185 8.70 2.09 -12.86
N THR A 186 7.98 1.78 -11.78
CA THR A 186 8.08 2.51 -10.51
C THR A 186 9.52 2.51 -10.02
N LYS A 187 10.05 3.72 -9.75
CA LYS A 187 11.38 3.88 -9.15
C LYS A 187 11.32 4.34 -7.71
N LEU A 188 10.36 5.21 -7.39
CA LEU A 188 10.21 5.83 -6.09
C LEU A 188 8.76 5.64 -5.63
N ALA A 189 8.59 5.15 -4.41
CA ALA A 189 7.28 4.87 -3.84
C ALA A 189 7.19 5.40 -2.42
N PHE A 190 6.06 6.04 -2.13
CA PHE A 190 5.65 6.38 -0.78
C PHE A 190 4.71 5.28 -0.27
N ILE A 191 5.14 4.59 0.78
CA ILE A 191 4.48 3.45 1.40
C ILE A 191 3.96 3.89 2.76
N ARG A 192 2.73 3.49 3.09
CA ARG A 192 2.15 3.65 4.42
C ARG A 192 1.60 2.33 4.90
N ILE A 193 1.88 1.96 6.15
CA ILE A 193 1.17 0.84 6.78
C ILE A 193 -0.26 1.27 7.04
N ASN A 194 -1.18 0.35 6.79
CA ASN A 194 -2.58 0.60 7.10
C ASN A 194 -2.85 0.31 8.59
N SER A 195 -2.96 1.40 9.37
CA SER A 195 -3.18 1.33 10.83
C SER A 195 -4.44 0.55 11.26
N HIS A 196 -5.39 0.29 10.36
CA HIS A 196 -6.57 -0.49 10.68
C HIS A 196 -6.32 -2.00 10.66
N PHE A 197 -5.40 -2.47 9.81
CA PHE A 197 -5.00 -3.88 9.77
C PHE A 197 -4.18 -4.29 11.00
N GLU A 198 -3.78 -3.34 11.82
CA GLU A 198 -3.20 -3.56 13.14
C GLU A 198 -4.28 -3.74 14.24
N ARG A 199 -5.57 -3.52 13.92
CA ARG A 199 -6.68 -3.58 14.90
C ARG A 199 -7.78 -4.58 14.56
N ILE A 200 -7.93 -4.94 13.29
CA ILE A 200 -8.89 -5.97 12.86
C ILE A 200 -8.17 -7.30 12.72
N ASP A 201 -8.65 -8.31 13.44
CA ASP A 201 -8.25 -9.69 13.19
C ASP A 201 -8.98 -10.25 11.95
N MET A 202 -8.18 -10.59 10.94
CA MET A 202 -8.58 -11.16 9.65
C MET A 202 -8.27 -12.66 9.55
N THR A 203 -7.72 -13.27 10.60
CA THR A 203 -7.22 -14.66 10.61
C THR A 203 -8.23 -15.67 10.05
N ASN A 204 -9.51 -15.50 10.36
CA ASN A 204 -10.58 -16.40 9.93
C ASN A 204 -11.42 -15.87 8.76
N ARG A 205 -10.92 -14.85 8.03
CA ARG A 205 -11.70 -14.10 7.03
C ARG A 205 -11.16 -14.20 5.61
N TRP A 206 -10.06 -14.90 5.37
CA TRP A 206 -9.41 -15.07 4.06
C TRP A 206 -10.05 -16.11 3.14
N PHE A 207 -11.38 -16.17 3.18
CA PHE A 207 -12.19 -17.04 2.35
C PHE A 207 -13.02 -16.17 1.40
N ALA A 208 -13.10 -16.56 0.14
CA ALA A 208 -13.97 -15.90 -0.82
C ALA A 208 -15.42 -15.94 -0.31
N LYS A 209 -16.17 -14.85 -0.49
CA LYS A 209 -17.62 -14.88 -0.24
C LYS A 209 -18.23 -15.91 -1.18
N THR A 210 -18.73 -17.00 -0.62
CA THR A 210 -19.65 -17.88 -1.34
C THR A 210 -20.86 -17.04 -1.73
N SER A 211 -21.07 -16.86 -3.03
CA SER A 211 -22.29 -16.24 -3.52
C SER A 211 -23.46 -17.13 -3.14
N ASN A 212 -24.23 -16.73 -2.14
CA ASN A 212 -25.55 -17.30 -1.91
C ASN A 212 -26.49 -16.81 -3.01
N ASN A 213 -26.40 -17.42 -4.19
CA ASN A 213 -27.43 -17.34 -5.22
C ASN A 213 -27.94 -18.75 -5.53
N SER A 214 -28.87 -19.21 -4.69
CA SER A 214 -29.79 -20.30 -5.02
C SER A 214 -31.08 -20.18 -4.19
N LYS A 215 -31.94 -19.24 -4.58
CA LYS A 215 -33.39 -19.48 -4.52
C LYS A 215 -33.90 -19.53 -5.94
N SER A 216 -33.85 -20.73 -6.49
CA SER A 216 -34.66 -21.16 -7.63
C SER A 216 -36.14 -21.01 -7.24
N ASN A 217 -36.79 -19.95 -7.72
CA ASN A 217 -38.24 -19.94 -7.83
C ASN A 217 -38.62 -20.81 -9.04
N THR A 218 -38.71 -22.12 -8.80
CA THR A 218 -39.47 -23.01 -9.66
C THR A 218 -40.88 -23.03 -9.09
N GLU A 219 -41.73 -22.09 -9.54
CA GLU A 219 -43.17 -22.23 -9.36
C GLU A 219 -43.65 -23.40 -10.23
N VAL A 220 -43.93 -24.52 -9.56
CA VAL A 220 -44.76 -25.59 -10.08
C VAL A 220 -46.17 -25.01 -10.21
N LYS A 221 -46.59 -24.65 -11.43
CA LYS A 221 -48.01 -24.52 -11.73
C LYS A 221 -48.57 -25.92 -11.95
N ASN A 222 -49.22 -26.43 -10.92
CA ASN A 222 -50.15 -27.54 -11.05
C ASN A 222 -51.32 -27.10 -11.95
N SER A 223 -51.64 -28.00 -12.87
CA SER A 223 -52.86 -28.10 -13.64
C SER A 223 -54.10 -28.14 -12.76
N ASP A 224 -55.11 -27.38 -13.14
CA ASP A 224 -56.54 -27.74 -13.13
C ASP A 224 -57.18 -27.18 -14.41
#